data_AF-A0A6G8CWE8-F1
#
_entry.id   AF-A0A6G8CWE8-F1
#
_cell.length_a   1.000
_cell.length_b   1.000
_cell.length_c   1.000
_cell.angle_alpha   90.00
_cell.angle_beta   90.00
_cell.angle_gamma   90.00
#
_symmetry.space_group_name_H-M   'P 1'
#
loop_
_entity.id
_entity.type
_entity.pdbx_description
1 polymer ?
#
loop_
_entity_poly.entity_id
_entity_poly.type
_entity_poly.pdbx_seq_one_letter_code
_entity_poly.pdbx_strand_id
1 'polypeptide(L)'
;MTTYKELLAQKQALDQQIAEAKKSESKAALATVLALISEFGFTAQQVFPWKPAGVKAPAKYRDPVSGATWSGRGKPPKWIADKDRAEFEIQ
;
A
#
# COMPACT_ATOMS: atom_id res chain seq x y z
N MET A 1 45.02 0.50 11.11
CA MET A 1 43.92 -0.09 10.30
C MET A 1 42.69 -0.07 11.17
N THR A 2 41.59 0.54 10.72
CA THR A 2 40.32 0.50 11.45
C THR A 2 39.84 -0.95 11.53
N THR A 3 39.51 -1.42 12.72
CA THR A 3 39.06 -2.81 12.89
C THR A 3 37.64 -2.97 12.37
N TYR A 4 37.26 -4.18 11.95
CA TYR A 4 35.91 -4.48 11.48
C TYR A 4 34.82 -4.08 12.50
N LYS A 5 35.09 -4.27 13.80
CA LYS A 5 34.19 -3.85 14.89
C LYS A 5 33.99 -2.34 14.96
N GLU A 6 35.06 -1.56 14.80
CA GLU A 6 34.98 -0.09 14.80
C GLU A 6 34.16 0.44 13.62
N LEU A 7 34.32 -0.13 12.41
CA LEU A 7 33.52 0.24 11.25
C LEU A 7 32.02 -0.01 11.47
N LEU A 8 31.69 -1.10 12.16
CA LEU A 8 30.30 -1.46 12.48
C LEU A 8 29.69 -0.50 13.52
N ALA A 9 30.45 -0.13 14.54
CA ALA A 9 30.05 0.87 15.53
C ALA A 9 29.84 2.26 14.88
N GLN A 10 30.74 2.67 13.98
CA GLN A 10 30.62 3.93 13.24
C GLN A 10 29.39 3.96 12.35
N LYS A 11 29.07 2.85 11.68
CA LYS A 11 27.85 2.70 10.89
C LYS A 11 26.59 2.86 11.75
N GLN A 12 26.56 2.24 12.92
CA GLN A 12 25.40 2.34 13.82
C GLN A 12 25.20 3.79 14.30
N ALA A 13 26.27 4.48 14.66
CA ALA A 13 26.21 5.89 15.08
C ALA A 13 25.75 6.81 13.94
N LEU A 14 26.15 6.53 12.69
CA LEU A 14 25.67 7.24 11.51
C LEU A 14 24.18 6.97 11.25
N ASP A 15 23.73 5.72 11.37
CA ASP A 15 22.33 5.35 11.16
C ASP A 15 21.41 6.05 12.17
N GLN A 16 21.83 6.11 13.44
CA GLN A 16 21.11 6.85 14.49
C GLN A 16 21.02 8.35 14.17
N GLN A 17 22.11 8.97 13.71
CA GLN A 17 22.09 10.38 13.30
C GLN A 17 21.19 10.62 12.09
N ILE A 18 21.21 9.72 11.11
CA ILE A 18 20.32 9.80 9.93
C ILE A 18 18.86 9.67 10.35
N ALA A 19 18.54 8.75 11.27
CA ALA A 19 17.19 8.57 11.76
C ALA A 19 16.69 9.81 12.52
N GLU A 20 17.53 10.42 13.35
CA GLU A 20 17.19 11.64 14.08
C GLU A 20 17.04 12.85 13.17
N ALA A 21 17.94 13.01 12.18
CA ALA A 21 17.84 14.03 11.15
C ALA A 21 16.54 13.87 10.35
N LYS A 22 16.25 12.65 9.86
CA LYS A 22 15.01 12.36 9.11
C LYS A 22 13.76 12.64 9.94
N LYS A 23 13.76 12.33 11.24
CA LYS A 23 12.65 12.63 12.15
C LYS A 23 12.44 14.14 12.32
N SER A 24 13.54 14.89 12.42
CA SER A 24 13.50 16.35 12.53
C SER A 24 13.05 17.01 11.23
N GLU A 25 13.59 16.58 10.09
CA GLU A 25 13.21 17.06 8.76
C GLU A 25 11.75 16.73 8.43
N SER A 26 11.29 15.51 8.74
CA SER A 26 9.89 15.14 8.54
C SER A 26 8.95 15.95 9.43
N LYS A 27 9.34 16.26 10.67
CA LYS A 27 8.57 17.15 11.54
C LYS A 27 8.52 18.59 10.98
N ALA A 28 9.63 19.10 10.47
CA ALA A 28 9.70 20.42 9.85
C ALA A 28 8.81 20.48 8.59
N ALA A 29 8.89 19.47 7.73
CA ALA A 29 8.03 19.35 6.55
C ALA A 29 6.54 19.29 6.93
N LEU A 30 6.18 18.52 7.95
CA LEU A 30 4.81 18.48 8.48
C LEU A 30 4.33 19.84 8.97
N ALA A 31 5.18 20.57 9.69
CA ALA A 31 4.83 21.92 10.16
C ALA A 31 4.57 22.87 8.99
N THR A 32 5.39 22.83 7.94
CA THR A 32 5.18 23.62 6.72
C THR A 32 3.88 23.25 6.03
N VAL A 33 3.59 21.95 5.88
CA VAL A 33 2.33 21.49 5.28
C VAL A 33 1.13 21.94 6.11
N LEU A 34 1.18 21.83 7.43
CA LEU A 34 0.10 22.29 8.32
C LEU A 34 -0.09 23.80 8.25
N ALA A 35 0.99 24.59 8.16
CA ALA A 35 0.91 26.03 7.98
C ALA A 35 0.22 26.39 6.66
N LEU A 36 0.59 25.74 5.56
CA LEU A 36 -0.06 25.92 4.25
C LEU A 36 -1.54 25.49 4.29
N ILE A 37 -1.86 24.38 4.97
CA ILE A 37 -3.25 23.94 5.15
C ILE A 37 -4.07 25.01 5.89
N SER A 38 -3.51 25.58 6.97
CA SER A 38 -4.18 26.59 7.76
C SER A 38 -4.29 27.94 7.05
N GLU A 39 -3.29 28.33 6.27
CA GLU A 39 -3.28 29.61 5.53
C GLU A 39 -4.29 29.63 4.38
N PHE A 40 -4.37 28.55 3.62
CA PHE A 40 -5.25 28.44 2.45
C PHE A 40 -6.60 27.78 2.77
N GLY A 41 -6.80 27.31 4.01
CA GLY A 41 -8.04 26.64 4.43
C GLY A 41 -8.28 25.31 3.73
N PHE A 42 -7.23 24.58 3.36
CA PHE A 42 -7.36 23.29 2.68
C PHE A 42 -8.07 22.28 3.59
N THR A 43 -9.02 21.54 3.02
CA THR A 43 -9.68 20.44 3.73
C THR A 43 -8.86 19.15 3.57
N ALA A 44 -8.95 18.24 4.55
CA ALA A 44 -8.25 16.95 4.51
C ALA A 44 -8.52 16.17 3.20
N GLN A 45 -9.69 16.36 2.60
CA GLN A 45 -10.13 15.72 1.36
C GLN A 45 -9.41 16.25 0.11
N GLN A 46 -8.89 17.48 0.14
CA GLN A 46 -8.09 18.07 -0.94
C GLN A 46 -6.60 17.77 -0.80
N VAL A 47 -6.10 17.66 0.43
CA VAL A 47 -4.69 17.33 0.72
C VAL A 47 -4.42 15.84 0.54
N PHE A 48 -5.36 15.01 0.99
CA PHE A 48 -5.31 13.56 0.82
C PHE A 48 -6.40 13.18 -0.18
N PRO A 49 -6.07 13.01 -1.47
CA PRO A 49 -7.04 12.47 -2.42
C PRO A 49 -7.39 11.06 -1.97
N TRP A 50 -8.54 10.92 -1.31
CA TRP A 50 -9.05 9.63 -0.90
C TRP A 50 -9.42 8.88 -2.19
N LYS A 51 -8.51 8.04 -2.66
CA LYS A 51 -8.83 7.02 -3.65
C LYS A 51 -9.56 5.94 -2.86
N PRO A 52 -10.89 5.78 -2.99
CA PRO A 52 -11.52 4.59 -2.45
C PRO A 52 -10.78 3.41 -3.08
N ALA A 53 -10.14 2.60 -2.24
CA ALA A 53 -9.54 1.36 -2.69
C ALA A 53 -10.67 0.62 -3.40
N GLY A 54 -10.56 0.47 -4.72
CA GLY A 54 -11.63 -0.10 -5.52
C GLY A 54 -12.05 -1.41 -4.86
N VAL A 55 -13.28 -1.46 -4.35
CA VAL A 55 -13.81 -2.63 -3.67
C VAL A 55 -13.71 -3.76 -4.68
N LYS A 56 -12.68 -4.60 -4.56
CA LYS A 56 -12.55 -5.79 -5.39
C LYS A 56 -13.80 -6.59 -5.09
N ALA A 57 -14.69 -6.67 -6.08
CA ALA A 57 -15.92 -7.45 -5.93
C ALA A 57 -15.51 -8.84 -5.44
N PRO A 58 -16.15 -9.35 -4.37
CA PRO A 58 -15.79 -10.65 -3.82
C PRO A 58 -15.81 -11.68 -4.95
N ALA A 59 -14.76 -12.49 -5.00
CA ALA A 59 -14.69 -13.60 -5.95
C ALA A 59 -15.87 -14.52 -5.69
N LYS A 60 -16.81 -14.59 -6.64
CA LYS A 60 -17.99 -15.45 -6.53
C LYS A 60 -17.71 -16.86 -7.05
N TYR A 61 -16.72 -17.00 -7.94
CA TYR A 61 -16.35 -18.28 -8.53
C TYR A 61 -14.84 -18.54 -8.43
N ARG A 62 -14.43 -19.79 -8.20
CA ARG A 62 -13.03 -20.23 -8.19
C ARG A 62 -12.85 -21.50 -9.00
N ASP A 63 -11.81 -21.52 -9.80
CA ASP A 63 -11.37 -22.70 -10.53
C ASP A 63 -10.65 -23.69 -9.60
N PRO A 64 -11.09 -24.95 -9.50
CA PRO A 64 -10.44 -25.96 -8.66
C PRO A 64 -9.07 -26.41 -9.20
N VAL A 65 -8.79 -26.18 -10.49
CA VAL A 65 -7.55 -26.65 -11.14
C VAL A 65 -6.45 -25.59 -11.08
N SER A 66 -6.74 -24.35 -11.46
CA SER A 66 -5.77 -23.24 -11.52
C SER A 66 -5.83 -22.30 -10.32
N GLY A 67 -6.88 -22.37 -9.50
CA GLY A 67 -7.11 -21.44 -8.39
C GLY A 67 -7.51 -20.03 -8.86
N ALA A 68 -7.76 -19.82 -10.15
CA ALA A 68 -8.21 -18.54 -10.68
C ALA A 68 -9.59 -18.18 -10.13
N THR A 69 -9.79 -16.92 -9.73
CA THR A 69 -11.04 -16.43 -9.17
C THR A 69 -11.73 -15.45 -10.10
N TRP A 70 -13.05 -15.53 -10.20
CA TRP A 70 -13.87 -14.63 -10.99
C TRP A 70 -15.04 -14.07 -10.16
N SER A 71 -15.23 -12.76 -10.19
CA SER A 71 -16.27 -12.08 -9.40
C SER A 71 -17.68 -12.17 -10.00
N GLY A 72 -17.85 -12.87 -11.12
CA GLY A 72 -19.12 -12.93 -11.85
C GLY A 72 -19.47 -11.66 -12.63
N ARG A 73 -18.66 -10.60 -12.54
CA ARG A 73 -18.80 -9.37 -13.35
C ARG A 73 -17.84 -9.41 -14.54
N GLY A 74 -18.34 -9.07 -15.73
CA GLY A 74 -17.55 -8.98 -16.97
C GLY A 74 -17.55 -10.26 -17.80
N LYS A 75 -16.59 -10.40 -18.71
CA LYS A 75 -16.47 -11.57 -19.60
C LYS A 75 -16.03 -12.80 -18.79
N PRO A 76 -16.76 -13.92 -18.85
CA PRO A 76 -16.39 -15.13 -18.11
C PRO A 76 -15.05 -15.68 -18.63
N PRO A 77 -14.15 -16.11 -17.72
CA PRO A 77 -12.92 -16.77 -18.11
C PRO A 77 -13.18 -18.15 -18.73
N LYS A 78 -12.23 -18.63 -19.53
CA LYS A 78 -12.40 -19.84 -20.36
C LYS A 78 -12.69 -21.12 -19.56
N TRP A 79 -12.30 -21.17 -18.28
CA TRP A 79 -12.53 -22.32 -17.39
C TRP A 79 -13.98 -22.44 -16.89
N ILE A 80 -14.75 -21.33 -16.82
CA ILE A 80 -16.15 -21.34 -16.39
C ILE A 80 -17.14 -21.06 -17.53
N ALA A 81 -16.67 -20.56 -18.68
CA ALA A 81 -17.54 -20.10 -19.76
C ALA A 81 -18.44 -21.19 -20.38
N ASP A 82 -17.99 -22.45 -20.37
CA ASP A 82 -18.66 -23.61 -21.01
C ASP A 82 -19.14 -24.65 -19.99
N LYS A 83 -19.02 -24.36 -18.68
CA LYS A 83 -19.34 -25.29 -17.59
C LYS A 83 -20.45 -24.75 -16.70
N ASP A 84 -21.03 -25.62 -15.88
CA ASP A 84 -22.04 -25.19 -14.92
C ASP A 84 -21.41 -24.29 -13.86
N ARG A 85 -21.92 -23.07 -13.73
CA ARG A 85 -21.34 -22.04 -12.87
C ARG A 85 -21.47 -22.36 -11.38
N ALA A 86 -22.44 -23.20 -11.00
CA ALA A 86 -22.66 -23.59 -9.61
C ALA A 86 -21.51 -24.46 -9.08
N GLU A 87 -20.84 -25.23 -9.94
CA GLU A 87 -19.71 -26.09 -9.54
C GLU A 87 -18.48 -25.29 -9.08
N PHE A 88 -18.39 -24.02 -9.49
CA PHE A 88 -17.27 -23.14 -9.18
C PHE A 88 -17.64 -22.08 -8.15
N GLU A 89 -18.88 -22.03 -7.67
CA GLU A 89 -19.34 -20.99 -6.75
C GLU A 89 -18.66 -21.11 -5.39
N ILE A 90 -18.05 -20.02 -4.94
CA ILE A 90 -17.50 -19.88 -3.60
C ILE A 90 -18.61 -19.23 -2.76
N GLN A 91 -19.20 -19.98 -1.84
CA GLN A 91 -20.13 -19.47 -0.81
C GLN A 91 -19.37 -18.70 0.27
#